data_AF-A0A7C5JEM7-F1
#
_entry.id   AF-A0A7C5JEM7-F1
#
_cell.length_a   1.000
_cell.length_b   1.000
_cell.length_c   1.000
_cell.angle_alpha   90.00
_cell.angle_beta   90.00
_cell.angle_gamma   90.00
#
_symmetry.space_group_name_H-M   'P 1'
#
loop_
_entity.id
_entity.type
_entity.pdbx_description
1 polymer ?
#
loop_
_entity_poly.entity_id
_entity_poly.type
_entity_poly.pdbx_seq_one_letter_code
_entity_poly.pdbx_strand_id
1 'polypeptide(L)'
;MNIEEVKAFFSKRPDLTYPAEVLESSEMIPVGSVFPITTLISGHVIPGLFVTCDSEICKYFDIEYPPPSPILQFRMVDLHRTVFALEVLLHFEDGKLMRLHLDPRHEMTRHYLKMGLKKTIIAFHFHNQDSGQLIDSITNLDEGQIEWFERNLRLSKKLSSNKDYELLSKMIRDGELLRNRKARCFQFYDDLNRDMLVEKTDRFAKMRGVKYYHTKPK
;
A
#
# COMPACT_ATOMS: atom_id res chain seq x y z
N MET A 1 15.50 10.25 -0.95
CA MET A 1 16.59 9.94 -1.88
C MET A 1 16.66 11.09 -2.87
N ASN A 2 17.83 11.44 -3.39
CA ASN A 2 17.89 12.41 -4.48
C ASN A 2 17.48 11.75 -5.81
N ILE A 3 17.17 12.55 -6.84
CA ILE A 3 16.65 12.04 -8.11
C ILE A 3 17.62 11.10 -8.84
N GLU A 4 18.93 11.26 -8.63
CA GLU A 4 19.97 10.40 -9.20
C GLU A 4 20.07 9.06 -8.47
N GLU A 5 19.91 9.05 -7.14
CA GLU A 5 19.77 7.84 -6.33
C GLU A 5 18.50 7.07 -6.72
N VAL A 6 17.41 7.77 -7.01
CA VAL A 6 16.15 7.17 -7.49
C VAL A 6 16.38 6.50 -8.86
N LYS A 7 17.01 7.19 -9.82
CA LYS A 7 17.33 6.60 -11.13
C LYS A 7 18.26 5.39 -11.01
N ALA A 8 19.29 5.48 -10.17
CA ALA A 8 20.21 4.37 -9.91
C ALA A 8 19.52 3.18 -9.23
N PHE A 9 18.62 3.46 -8.28
CA PHE A 9 17.80 2.46 -7.59
C PHE A 9 16.96 1.63 -8.57
N PHE A 10 16.36 2.27 -9.58
CA PHE A 10 15.56 1.61 -10.60
C PHE A 10 16.37 0.96 -11.74
N SER A 11 17.69 1.18 -11.80
CA SER A 11 18.56 0.66 -12.88
C SER A 11 18.99 -0.80 -12.70
N LYS A 12 18.82 -1.36 -11.49
CA LYS A 12 19.25 -2.72 -11.12
C LYS A 12 18.03 -3.54 -10.71
N ARG A 13 18.12 -4.87 -10.83
CA ARG A 13 17.13 -5.75 -10.18
C ARG A 13 17.19 -5.52 -8.67
N PRO A 14 16.12 -5.05 -8.03
CA PRO A 14 16.16 -4.74 -6.61
C PRO A 14 16.30 -6.01 -5.77
N ASP A 15 17.07 -5.94 -4.69
CA ASP A 15 17.12 -6.96 -3.65
C ASP A 15 16.08 -6.59 -2.57
N LEU A 16 15.04 -7.41 -2.41
CA LEU A 16 13.95 -7.13 -1.47
C LEU A 16 14.09 -8.01 -0.23
N THR A 17 14.04 -7.36 0.93
CA THR A 17 14.03 -8.00 2.24
C THR A 17 12.89 -7.43 3.07
N TYR A 18 12.10 -8.33 3.65
CA TYR A 18 10.94 -8.01 4.47
C TYR A 18 11.25 -8.29 5.94
N PRO A 19 10.58 -7.61 6.87
CA PRO A 19 10.42 -8.13 8.22
C PRO A 19 9.83 -9.53 8.16
N ALA A 20 10.39 -10.49 8.92
CA ALA A 20 9.91 -11.87 8.93
C ALA A 20 8.41 -11.96 9.29
N GLU A 21 8.00 -11.10 10.22
CA GLU A 21 6.62 -10.94 10.69
C GLU A 21 5.63 -10.64 9.57
N VAL A 22 6.01 -9.83 8.57
CA VAL A 22 5.15 -9.55 7.41
C VAL A 22 4.81 -10.84 6.68
N LEU A 23 5.79 -11.71 6.47
CA LEU A 23 5.59 -12.97 5.75
C LEU A 23 4.80 -13.97 6.61
N GLU A 24 5.22 -14.15 7.87
CA GLU A 24 4.60 -15.07 8.82
C GLU A 24 3.11 -14.76 9.04
N SER A 25 2.77 -13.48 9.19
CA SER A 25 1.38 -13.06 9.42
C SER A 25 0.56 -12.94 8.14
N SER A 26 1.18 -12.68 6.98
CA SER A 26 0.44 -12.46 5.72
C SER A 26 -0.38 -13.64 5.22
N GLU A 27 -0.07 -14.86 5.66
CA GLU A 27 -0.85 -16.07 5.34
C GLU A 27 -2.16 -16.15 6.14
N MET A 28 -2.21 -15.50 7.30
CA MET A 28 -3.36 -15.52 8.21
C MET A 28 -4.29 -14.30 8.03
N ILE A 29 -3.81 -13.25 7.39
CA ILE A 29 -4.58 -12.03 7.10
C ILE A 29 -5.61 -12.33 6.01
N PRO A 30 -6.89 -11.95 6.13
CA PRO A 30 -7.89 -12.24 5.09
C PRO A 30 -7.56 -11.66 3.72
N VAL A 31 -7.99 -12.34 2.63
CA VAL A 31 -7.99 -11.76 1.28
C VAL A 31 -8.82 -10.46 1.26
N GLY A 32 -8.35 -9.46 0.52
CA GLY A 32 -9.02 -8.16 0.45
C GLY A 32 -8.60 -7.20 1.56
N SER A 33 -7.49 -7.49 2.23
CA SER A 33 -6.90 -6.61 3.24
C SER A 33 -5.73 -5.81 2.68
N VAL A 34 -5.50 -4.65 3.30
CA VAL A 34 -4.34 -3.81 3.04
C VAL A 34 -3.77 -3.26 4.34
N PHE A 35 -2.45 -3.20 4.43
CA PHE A 35 -1.77 -2.61 5.58
C PHE A 35 -0.43 -1.97 5.22
N PRO A 36 -0.02 -0.91 5.93
CA PRO A 36 1.29 -0.31 5.73
C PRO A 36 2.42 -1.15 6.32
N ILE A 37 3.53 -1.24 5.58
CA ILE A 37 4.79 -1.86 6.01
C ILE A 37 5.98 -0.96 5.61
N THR A 38 7.17 -1.31 6.07
CA THR A 38 8.42 -0.87 5.42
C THR A 38 9.18 -2.08 4.91
N THR A 39 9.82 -1.92 3.75
CA THR A 39 10.58 -2.98 3.07
C THR A 39 11.98 -2.47 2.79
N LEU A 40 12.99 -3.33 2.95
CA LEU A 40 14.36 -3.01 2.57
C LEU A 40 14.55 -3.39 1.11
N ILE A 41 14.71 -2.39 0.26
CA ILE A 41 14.86 -2.56 -1.18
C ILE A 41 16.23 -2.02 -1.58
N SER A 42 17.12 -2.89 -2.04
CA SER A 42 18.51 -2.54 -2.39
C SER A 42 19.23 -1.76 -1.28
N GLY A 43 19.00 -2.13 -0.01
CA GLY A 43 19.58 -1.46 1.16
C GLY A 43 18.86 -0.18 1.60
N HIS A 44 17.80 0.25 0.90
CA HIS A 44 17.00 1.41 1.30
C HIS A 44 15.70 0.97 1.96
N VAL A 45 15.37 1.56 3.10
CA VAL A 45 14.04 1.40 3.70
C VAL A 45 13.04 2.23 2.91
N ILE A 46 12.07 1.55 2.29
CA ILE A 46 11.00 2.11 1.47
C ILE A 46 9.66 1.82 2.15
N PRO A 47 8.79 2.82 2.37
CA PRO A 47 7.44 2.58 2.86
C PRO A 47 6.58 1.94 1.77
N GLY A 48 5.74 1.00 2.15
CA GLY A 48 4.85 0.34 1.20
C GLY A 48 3.51 -0.03 1.80
N LEU A 49 2.60 -0.43 0.92
CA LEU A 49 1.35 -1.06 1.27
C LEU A 49 1.40 -2.53 0.87
N PHE A 50 1.16 -3.41 1.83
CA PHE A 50 1.00 -4.83 1.60
C PHE A 50 -0.47 -5.15 1.40
N VAL A 51 -0.78 -5.84 0.32
CA VAL A 51 -2.15 -6.14 -0.14
C VAL A 51 -2.28 -7.65 -0.25
N THR A 52 -3.25 -8.22 0.46
CA THR A 52 -3.57 -9.65 0.38
C THR A 52 -4.62 -9.90 -0.69
N CYS A 53 -4.29 -10.75 -1.64
CA CYS A 53 -5.08 -11.09 -2.82
C CYS A 53 -5.24 -12.61 -2.93
N ASP A 54 -6.28 -13.04 -3.64
CA ASP A 54 -6.34 -14.39 -4.21
C ASP A 54 -5.95 -14.33 -5.70
N SER A 55 -5.91 -15.50 -6.34
CA SER A 55 -5.60 -15.61 -7.76
C SER A 55 -6.64 -14.95 -8.67
N GLU A 56 -7.90 -14.88 -8.24
CA GLU A 56 -8.95 -14.21 -9.00
C GLU A 56 -8.73 -12.70 -9.06
N ILE A 57 -8.38 -12.07 -7.94
CA ILE A 57 -8.02 -10.67 -7.83
C ILE A 57 -6.76 -10.38 -8.65
N CYS A 58 -5.72 -11.21 -8.52
CA CYS A 58 -4.49 -11.04 -9.28
C CYS A 58 -4.77 -11.08 -10.79
N LYS A 59 -5.51 -12.09 -11.26
CA LYS A 59 -5.93 -12.20 -12.66
C LYS A 59 -6.82 -11.03 -13.08
N TYR A 60 -7.70 -10.57 -12.18
CA TYR A 60 -8.61 -9.48 -12.49
C TYR A 60 -7.86 -8.18 -12.78
N PHE A 61 -6.83 -7.85 -12.01
CA PHE A 61 -6.03 -6.63 -12.14
C PHE A 61 -4.75 -6.80 -12.97
N ASP A 62 -4.55 -7.97 -13.59
CA ASP A 62 -3.32 -8.31 -14.33
C ASP A 62 -2.06 -8.10 -13.45
N ILE A 63 -2.17 -8.47 -12.17
CA ILE A 63 -1.06 -8.46 -11.21
C ILE A 63 -0.24 -9.72 -11.46
N GLU A 64 0.68 -9.61 -12.41
CA GLU A 64 1.66 -10.64 -12.76
C GLU A 64 3.04 -10.03 -12.99
N TYR A 65 3.98 -10.77 -13.58
CA TYR A 65 5.25 -10.20 -14.04
C TYR A 65 5.21 -9.96 -15.54
N PRO A 66 5.53 -8.76 -16.03
CA PRO A 66 5.92 -7.57 -15.27
C PRO A 66 4.81 -6.96 -14.39
N PRO A 67 5.08 -6.50 -13.14
CA PRO A 67 4.06 -5.86 -12.32
C PRO A 67 3.37 -4.68 -13.01
N PRO A 68 2.05 -4.54 -12.78
CA PRO A 68 1.29 -3.44 -13.32
C PRO A 68 1.77 -2.11 -12.74
N SER A 69 1.54 -1.06 -13.51
CA SER A 69 1.93 0.31 -13.16
C SER A 69 0.71 1.22 -13.18
N PRO A 70 -0.18 1.04 -12.20
CA PRO A 70 -1.44 1.75 -12.16
C PRO A 70 -1.21 3.26 -11.96
N ILE A 71 -2.10 4.07 -12.52
CA ILE A 71 -2.12 5.50 -12.20
C ILE A 71 -2.57 5.64 -10.75
N LEU A 72 -1.74 6.35 -9.99
CA LEU A 72 -1.89 6.52 -8.55
C LEU A 72 -2.63 7.82 -8.25
N GLN A 73 -3.74 7.70 -7.52
CA GLN A 73 -4.48 8.83 -6.96
C GLN A 73 -4.72 8.62 -5.48
N PHE A 74 -4.87 9.72 -4.76
CA PHE A 74 -5.11 9.70 -3.33
C PHE A 74 -6.28 10.60 -2.96
N ARG A 75 -7.12 10.16 -2.02
CA ARG A 75 -8.20 10.99 -1.47
C ARG A 75 -8.43 10.70 0.01
N MET A 76 -8.91 11.71 0.72
CA MET A 76 -9.48 11.53 2.06
C MET A 76 -10.99 11.46 1.89
N VAL A 77 -11.61 10.40 2.38
CA VAL A 77 -13.07 10.35 2.52
C VAL A 77 -13.42 10.71 3.93
N ASP A 78 -14.35 11.65 4.06
CA ASP A 78 -14.97 11.97 5.32
C ASP A 78 -16.48 11.72 5.28
N LEU A 79 -17.01 11.14 6.36
CA LEU A 79 -18.43 11.06 6.63
C LEU A 79 -18.74 12.10 7.71
N HIS A 80 -19.55 13.09 7.35
CA HIS A 80 -19.96 14.20 8.21
C HIS A 80 -18.80 14.92 8.92
N ARG A 81 -17.58 14.90 8.35
CA ARG A 81 -16.35 15.43 8.97
C ARG A 81 -15.99 14.83 10.33
N THR A 82 -16.58 13.69 10.69
CA THR A 82 -16.34 13.00 11.97
C THR A 82 -15.61 11.69 11.74
N VAL A 83 -15.90 10.98 10.65
CA VAL A 83 -15.24 9.72 10.29
C VAL A 83 -14.40 9.88 9.06
N PHE A 84 -13.15 9.42 9.11
CA PHE A 84 -12.16 9.63 8.06
C PHE A 84 -11.54 8.31 7.63
N ALA A 85 -11.36 8.13 6.33
CA ALA A 85 -10.58 7.06 5.72
C ALA A 85 -9.65 7.64 4.65
N LEU A 86 -8.40 7.19 4.65
CA LEU A 86 -7.49 7.47 3.54
C LEU A 86 -7.74 6.43 2.47
N GLU A 87 -7.90 6.87 1.22
CA GLU A 87 -7.99 6.00 0.07
C GLU A 87 -6.78 6.21 -0.84
N VAL A 88 -6.08 5.11 -1.09
CA VAL A 88 -5.12 4.99 -2.18
C VAL A 88 -5.82 4.30 -3.33
N LEU A 89 -5.92 5.01 -4.46
CA LEU A 89 -6.62 4.58 -5.66
C LEU A 89 -5.59 4.17 -6.70
N LEU A 90 -5.63 2.90 -7.10
CA LEU A 90 -4.80 2.36 -8.17
C LEU A 90 -5.68 2.12 -9.39
N HIS A 91 -5.49 2.95 -10.41
CA HIS A 91 -6.22 2.87 -11.68
C HIS A 91 -5.43 2.00 -12.65
N PHE A 92 -5.95 0.81 -12.94
CA PHE A 92 -5.39 -0.13 -13.90
C PHE A 92 -6.00 0.11 -15.28
N GLU A 93 -5.49 -0.64 -16.26
CA GLU A 93 -6.04 -0.64 -17.63
C GLU A 93 -7.52 -1.05 -17.65
N ASP A 94 -8.20 -0.74 -18.75
CA ASP A 94 -9.63 -0.97 -18.95
C ASP A 94 -10.56 -0.31 -17.91
N GLY A 95 -10.05 0.67 -17.15
CA GLY A 95 -10.81 1.36 -16.11
C GLY A 95 -11.07 0.53 -14.86
N LYS A 96 -10.30 -0.55 -14.65
CA LYS A 96 -10.30 -1.33 -13.41
C LYS A 96 -9.71 -0.48 -12.28
N LEU A 97 -10.32 -0.53 -11.09
CA LEU A 97 -9.94 0.31 -9.96
C LEU A 97 -9.76 -0.52 -8.70
N MET A 98 -8.58 -0.47 -8.11
CA MET A 98 -8.33 -0.99 -6.76
C MET A 98 -8.36 0.17 -5.77
N ARG A 99 -9.17 0.04 -4.73
CA ARG A 99 -9.30 1.03 -3.65
C ARG A 99 -8.74 0.46 -2.38
N LEU A 100 -7.65 1.03 -1.89
CA LEU A 100 -6.99 0.61 -0.66
C LEU A 100 -7.37 1.60 0.44
N HIS A 101 -8.09 1.14 1.45
CA HIS A 101 -8.49 1.97 2.58
C HIS A 101 -7.49 1.82 3.71
N LEU A 102 -7.07 2.95 4.28
CA LEU A 102 -6.22 2.99 5.47
C LEU A 102 -6.92 3.79 6.56
N ASP A 103 -6.79 3.34 7.81
CA ASP A 103 -7.19 4.17 8.95
C ASP A 103 -6.14 5.28 9.16
N PRO A 104 -6.46 6.57 8.94
CA PRO A 104 -5.53 7.67 9.12
C PRO A 104 -4.96 7.76 10.54
N ARG A 105 -5.64 7.22 11.55
CA ARG A 105 -5.24 7.31 12.96
C ARG A 105 -4.31 6.18 13.37
N HIS A 106 -4.21 5.13 12.56
CA HIS A 106 -3.33 4.03 12.89
C HIS A 106 -1.88 4.49 12.82
N GLU A 107 -1.06 4.05 13.78
CA GLU A 107 0.33 4.50 13.85
C GLU A 107 1.15 4.07 12.64
N MET A 108 0.87 2.89 12.08
CA MET A 108 1.49 2.39 10.85
C MET A 108 1.12 3.26 9.66
N THR A 109 -0.13 3.73 9.57
CA THR A 109 -0.55 4.64 8.51
C THR A 109 0.16 5.99 8.61
N ARG A 110 0.26 6.55 9.83
CA ARG A 110 1.04 7.78 10.07
C ARG A 110 2.52 7.59 9.75
N HIS A 111 3.07 6.41 10.07
CA HIS A 111 4.44 6.07 9.74
C HIS A 111 4.65 6.02 8.22
N TYR A 112 3.76 5.33 7.49
CA TYR A 112 3.75 5.28 6.04
C TYR A 112 3.71 6.68 5.40
N LEU A 113 2.81 7.55 5.85
CA LEU A 113 2.74 8.94 5.36
C LEU A 113 4.03 9.71 5.64
N LYS A 114 4.58 9.60 6.86
CA LYS A 114 5.82 10.27 7.24
C LYS A 114 7.00 9.79 6.40
N MET A 115 7.11 8.48 6.17
CA MET A 115 8.18 7.89 5.39
C MET A 115 8.04 8.21 3.91
N GLY A 116 6.82 8.18 3.35
CA GLY A 116 6.55 8.53 1.96
C GLY A 116 7.00 9.96 1.65
N LEU A 117 6.73 10.92 2.55
CA LEU A 117 7.24 12.30 2.43
C LEU A 117 8.76 12.37 2.46
N LYS A 118 9.40 11.63 3.37
CA LYS A 118 10.86 11.64 3.51
C LYS A 118 11.56 11.01 2.31
N LYS A 119 10.97 9.95 1.75
CA LYS A 119 11.60 9.12 0.73
C LYS A 119 11.21 9.52 -0.68
N THR A 120 10.04 10.12 -0.86
CA THR A 120 9.37 10.43 -2.14
C THR A 120 9.21 9.21 -3.05
N ILE A 121 9.20 8.02 -2.45
CA ILE A 121 9.04 6.72 -3.09
C ILE A 121 8.13 5.88 -2.19
N ILE A 122 7.23 5.12 -2.80
CA ILE A 122 6.41 4.12 -2.12
C ILE A 122 6.42 2.80 -2.89
N ALA A 123 6.08 1.72 -2.20
CA ALA A 123 5.93 0.39 -2.78
C ALA A 123 4.51 -0.18 -2.57
N PHE A 124 4.10 -1.08 -3.45
CA PHE A 124 2.92 -1.92 -3.35
C PHE A 124 3.37 -3.37 -3.44
N HIS A 125 2.96 -4.17 -2.46
CA HIS A 125 3.33 -5.57 -2.32
C HIS A 125 2.06 -6.41 -2.41
N PHE A 126 1.86 -7.10 -3.53
CA PHE A 126 0.66 -7.91 -3.78
C PHE A 126 0.96 -9.38 -3.47
N HIS A 127 0.41 -9.88 -2.38
CA HIS A 127 0.56 -11.28 -1.96
C HIS A 127 -0.63 -12.09 -2.44
N ASN A 128 -0.40 -12.99 -3.39
CA ASN A 128 -1.38 -13.99 -3.79
C ASN A 128 -1.33 -15.17 -2.81
N GLN A 129 -2.34 -15.29 -1.97
CA GLN A 129 -2.42 -16.31 -0.93
C GLN A 129 -2.59 -17.73 -1.48
N ASP A 130 -3.20 -17.90 -2.65
CA ASP A 130 -3.38 -19.25 -3.23
C ASP A 130 -2.06 -19.84 -3.72
N SER A 131 -1.17 -18.99 -4.24
CA SER A 131 0.09 -19.41 -4.86
C SER A 131 1.34 -19.08 -4.06
N GLY A 132 1.20 -18.31 -2.97
CA GLY A 132 2.31 -17.75 -2.20
C GLY A 132 3.17 -16.76 -2.99
N GLN A 133 2.71 -16.28 -4.14
CA GLN A 133 3.48 -15.35 -4.96
C GLN A 133 3.38 -13.93 -4.41
N LEU A 134 4.53 -13.25 -4.30
CA LEU A 134 4.57 -11.82 -4.07
C LEU A 134 5.02 -11.08 -5.32
N ILE A 135 4.23 -10.08 -5.69
CA ILE A 135 4.48 -9.21 -6.83
C ILE A 135 4.62 -7.78 -6.31
N ASP A 136 5.73 -7.14 -6.68
CA ASP A 136 6.14 -5.86 -6.11
C ASP A 136 6.15 -4.76 -7.16
N SER A 137 5.46 -3.66 -6.88
CA SER A 137 5.46 -2.44 -7.70
C SER A 137 6.01 -1.29 -6.87
N ILE A 138 6.92 -0.49 -7.45
CA ILE A 138 7.57 0.62 -6.74
C ILE A 138 7.45 1.86 -7.62
N THR A 139 7.04 2.98 -7.03
CA THR A 139 6.83 4.23 -7.76
C THR A 139 7.27 5.44 -6.95
N ASN A 140 7.62 6.51 -7.68
CA ASN A 140 7.92 7.81 -7.10
C ASN A 140 6.63 8.59 -6.84
N LEU A 141 6.68 9.47 -5.85
CA LEU A 141 5.60 10.44 -5.63
C LEU A 141 5.87 11.71 -6.45
N ASP A 142 4.87 12.16 -7.21
CA ASP A 142 4.89 13.49 -7.84
C ASP A 142 4.58 14.61 -6.83
N GLU A 143 4.68 15.88 -7.26
CA GLU A 143 4.44 17.03 -6.39
C GLU A 143 3.02 17.04 -5.77
N GLY A 144 2.01 16.68 -6.55
CA GLY A 144 0.62 16.64 -6.07
C GLY A 144 0.40 15.52 -5.06
N GLN A 145 1.05 14.37 -5.26
CA GLN A 145 1.04 13.26 -4.31
C GLN A 145 1.81 13.60 -3.03
N ILE A 146 2.94 14.31 -3.13
CA ILE A 146 3.70 14.80 -1.98
C ILE A 146 2.85 15.78 -1.15
N GLU A 147 2.22 16.76 -1.79
CA GLU A 147 1.32 17.71 -1.10
C GLU A 147 0.17 16.96 -0.40
N TRP A 148 -0.39 15.95 -1.07
CA TRP A 148 -1.43 15.11 -0.49
C TRP A 148 -0.93 14.38 0.77
N PHE A 149 0.25 13.77 0.72
CA PHE A 149 0.84 13.10 1.89
C PHE A 149 1.01 14.07 3.05
N GLU A 150 1.48 15.29 2.78
CA GLU A 150 1.70 16.30 3.80
C GLU A 150 0.39 16.72 4.48
N ARG A 151 -0.64 17.04 3.69
CA ARG A 151 -1.95 17.43 4.18
C ARG A 151 -2.57 16.33 5.06
N ASN A 152 -2.49 15.08 4.62
CA ASN A 152 -3.09 13.95 5.34
C ASN A 152 -2.29 13.55 6.58
N LEU A 153 -0.95 13.72 6.57
CA LEU A 153 -0.16 13.56 7.78
C LEU A 153 -0.51 14.65 8.82
N ARG A 154 -0.75 15.89 8.40
CA ARG A 154 -1.20 16.95 9.31
C ARG A 154 -2.59 16.67 9.86
N LEU A 155 -3.52 16.19 9.03
CA LEU A 155 -4.89 15.87 9.45
C LEU A 155 -4.94 14.65 10.39
N SER A 156 -4.25 13.56 10.05
CA SER A 156 -4.20 12.33 10.88
C SER A 156 -3.72 12.56 12.31
N LYS A 157 -2.84 13.55 12.53
CA LYS A 157 -2.37 13.94 13.87
C LYS A 157 -3.42 14.68 14.70
N LYS A 158 -4.42 15.28 14.04
CA LYS A 158 -5.51 16.04 14.69
C LYS A 158 -6.75 15.19 14.97
N LEU A 159 -6.86 14.02 14.35
CA LEU A 159 -8.00 13.13 14.56
C LEU A 159 -7.92 12.51 15.96
N SER A 160 -8.92 12.80 16.80
CA SER A 160 -9.14 12.10 18.07
C SER A 160 -9.75 10.71 17.82
N SER A 161 -9.76 9.84 18.83
CA SER A 161 -10.22 8.45 18.75
C SER A 161 -11.57 8.33 18.04
N ASN A 162 -11.64 7.46 17.05
CA ASN A 162 -12.83 7.19 16.27
C ASN A 162 -13.15 5.69 16.31
N LYS A 163 -14.32 5.33 16.85
CA LYS A 163 -14.74 3.93 16.91
C LYS A 163 -15.38 3.46 15.60
N ASP A 164 -15.49 4.35 14.60
CA ASP A 164 -16.38 4.17 13.45
C ASP A 164 -15.64 4.08 12.10
N TYR A 165 -14.31 3.94 12.07
CA TYR A 165 -13.60 3.67 10.80
C TYR A 165 -14.13 2.40 10.13
N GLU A 166 -14.38 1.35 10.91
CA GLU A 166 -14.98 0.11 10.41
C GLU A 166 -16.36 0.36 9.78
N LEU A 167 -17.17 1.23 10.41
CA LEU A 167 -18.47 1.62 9.85
C LEU A 167 -18.31 2.34 8.52
N LEU A 168 -17.38 3.31 8.40
CA LEU A 168 -17.12 4.00 7.14
C LEU A 168 -16.55 3.05 6.08
N SER A 169 -15.59 2.20 6.44
CA SER A 169 -15.01 1.21 5.53
C SER A 169 -16.08 0.24 5.04
N LYS A 170 -16.96 -0.20 5.94
CA LYS A 170 -18.15 -1.00 5.64
C LYS A 170 -19.12 -0.23 4.74
N MET A 171 -19.39 1.04 5.00
CA MET A 171 -20.27 1.86 4.15
C MET A 171 -19.67 2.13 2.77
N ILE A 172 -18.36 2.27 2.61
CA ILE A 172 -17.74 2.43 1.29
C ILE A 172 -17.76 1.09 0.52
N ARG A 173 -17.62 -0.03 1.25
CA ARG A 173 -17.68 -1.39 0.69
C ARG A 173 -19.11 -1.80 0.32
N ASP A 174 -20.05 -1.59 1.23
CA ASP A 174 -21.45 -2.06 1.18
C ASP A 174 -22.40 -0.99 0.58
N GLY A 175 -22.07 0.29 0.70
CA GLY A 175 -22.88 1.43 0.27
C GLY A 175 -22.40 2.08 -1.04
N GLU A 176 -23.30 2.09 -2.03
CA GLU A 176 -23.36 2.98 -3.20
C GLU A 176 -22.17 3.13 -4.18
N LEU A 177 -20.98 2.56 -3.96
CA LEU A 177 -19.80 2.79 -4.84
C LEU A 177 -19.40 1.63 -5.77
N LEU A 178 -20.04 0.46 -5.69
CA LEU A 178 -19.96 -0.58 -6.72
C LEU A 178 -20.90 -0.32 -7.92
N ARG A 179 -21.37 0.92 -8.14
CA ARG A 179 -21.91 1.31 -9.47
C ARG A 179 -20.87 1.08 -10.56
N ASN A 180 -19.58 1.22 -10.23
CA ASN A 180 -18.50 0.74 -11.06
C ASN A 180 -18.24 -0.74 -10.76
N ARG A 181 -18.82 -1.64 -11.57
CA ARG A 181 -18.57 -3.10 -11.52
C ARG A 181 -17.09 -3.46 -11.62
N LYS A 182 -16.23 -2.52 -12.06
CA LYS A 182 -14.79 -2.70 -12.17
C LYS A 182 -13.97 -2.24 -10.97
N ALA A 183 -14.60 -1.78 -9.90
CA ALA A 183 -13.91 -1.45 -8.66
C ALA A 183 -13.82 -2.67 -7.72
N ARG A 184 -12.69 -2.81 -7.02
CA ARG A 184 -12.53 -3.71 -5.86
C ARG A 184 -11.99 -2.91 -4.69
N CYS A 185 -12.52 -3.17 -3.50
CA CYS A 185 -12.21 -2.45 -2.28
C CYS A 185 -11.42 -3.35 -1.33
N PHE A 186 -10.34 -2.82 -0.78
CA PHE A 186 -9.46 -3.49 0.18
C PHE A 186 -9.48 -2.71 1.48
N GLN A 187 -9.64 -3.42 2.59
CA GLN A 187 -9.87 -2.81 3.89
C GLN A 187 -8.61 -2.82 4.73
N PHE A 188 -8.44 -1.78 5.55
CA PHE A 188 -7.35 -1.72 6.50
C PHE A 188 -7.44 -2.91 7.46
N TYR A 189 -6.33 -3.62 7.60
CA TYR A 189 -6.15 -4.63 8.64
C TYR A 189 -5.44 -3.97 9.82
N ASP A 190 -6.06 -3.94 10.99
CA ASP A 190 -5.61 -3.15 12.14
C ASP A 190 -4.92 -3.96 13.24
N ASP A 191 -5.07 -5.29 13.24
CA ASP A 191 -4.37 -6.21 14.15
C ASP A 191 -2.91 -6.44 13.71
N LEU A 192 -2.16 -5.33 13.64
CA LEU A 192 -0.76 -5.28 13.21
C LEU A 192 0.13 -4.97 14.41
N ASN A 193 1.26 -5.67 14.51
CA ASN A 193 2.34 -5.28 15.40
C ASN A 193 3.31 -4.30 14.71
N ARG A 194 4.18 -3.69 15.49
CA ARG A 194 5.22 -2.77 14.99
C ARG A 194 6.35 -3.47 14.26
N ASP A 195 6.46 -4.79 14.41
CA ASP A 195 7.53 -5.61 13.80
C ASP A 195 7.31 -5.79 12.29
N MET A 196 6.16 -5.31 11.77
CA MET A 196 5.90 -5.05 10.36
C MET A 196 6.79 -3.94 9.74
N LEU A 197 7.58 -3.23 10.56
CA LEU A 197 8.51 -2.19 10.11
C LEU A 197 9.96 -2.68 10.20
N VAL A 198 10.73 -2.53 9.11
CA VAL A 198 12.17 -2.81 9.06
C VAL A 198 12.95 -2.11 10.17
N GLU A 199 12.57 -0.89 10.54
CA GLU A 199 13.27 -0.13 11.59
C GLU A 199 12.90 -0.56 13.03
N LYS A 200 12.00 -1.54 13.18
CA LYS A 200 11.49 -2.01 14.47
C LYS A 200 11.71 -3.51 14.69
N THR A 201 12.20 -4.23 13.69
CA THR A 201 12.49 -5.65 13.79
C THR A 201 13.99 -5.93 13.68
N ASP A 202 14.42 -7.03 14.31
CA ASP A 202 15.74 -7.63 14.11
C ASP A 202 15.66 -8.93 13.28
N ARG A 203 14.43 -9.35 12.90
CA ARG A 203 14.16 -10.57 12.13
C ARG A 203 13.79 -10.22 10.70
N PHE A 204 14.62 -10.65 9.76
CA PHE A 204 14.44 -10.39 8.34
C PHE A 204 14.31 -11.68 7.55
N ALA A 205 13.49 -11.64 6.51
CA ALA A 205 13.31 -12.73 5.58
C ALA A 205 13.41 -12.23 4.13
N LYS A 206 14.07 -13.03 3.30
CA LYS A 206 14.04 -12.87 1.84
C LYS A 206 13.03 -13.86 1.29
N MET A 207 12.07 -13.41 0.50
CA MET A 207 11.19 -14.34 -0.19
C MET A 207 11.86 -14.94 -1.43
N ARG A 208 11.69 -16.25 -1.58
CA ARG A 208 12.06 -16.95 -2.81
C ARG A 208 11.02 -16.59 -3.88
N GLY A 209 11.47 -16.13 -5.07
CA GLY A 209 10.59 -16.00 -6.24
C GLY A 209 10.09 -14.59 -6.60
N VAL A 210 10.62 -13.52 -6.01
CA VAL A 210 10.21 -12.14 -6.35
C VAL A 210 10.44 -11.83 -7.84
N LYS A 211 9.36 -11.51 -8.54
CA LYS A 211 9.36 -11.03 -9.92
C LYS A 211 9.05 -9.52 -9.93
N TYR A 212 9.99 -8.67 -10.35
CA TYR A 212 9.93 -7.18 -10.39
C TYR A 212 9.97 -6.47 -11.77
N TYR A 213 9.12 -5.45 -11.99
CA TYR A 213 9.11 -4.56 -13.16
C TYR A 213 9.04 -3.09 -12.77
N HIS A 214 9.62 -2.25 -13.61
CA HIS A 214 9.67 -0.81 -13.46
C HIS A 214 9.04 -0.13 -14.67
N THR A 215 8.05 0.73 -14.46
CA THR A 215 7.70 1.77 -15.44
C THR A 215 8.41 3.07 -15.12
N LYS A 216 9.14 3.59 -16.10
CA LYS A 216 9.58 4.98 -16.10
C LYS A 216 8.35 5.90 -16.10
N PRO A 217 8.37 7.03 -15.37
CA PRO A 217 7.35 8.07 -15.54
C PRO A 217 7.34 8.54 -17.00
N LYS A 218 6.15 8.80 -17.55
CA LYS A 218 6.01 9.54 -18.80
C LYS A 218 6.26 11.03 -18.56
#